data_AF-A0A6G0ZMU7-F1
#
_entry.id   AF-A0A6G0ZMU7-F1
#
_cell.length_a   1.000
_cell.length_b   1.000
_cell.length_c   1.000
_cell.angle_alpha   90.00
_cell.angle_beta   90.00
_cell.angle_gamma   90.00
#
_symmetry.space_group_name_H-M   'P 1'
#
loop_
_entity.id
_entity.type
_entity.pdbx_description
1 polymer ?
#
loop_
_entity_poly.entity_id
_entity_poly.type
_entity_poly.pdbx_seq_one_letter_code
_entity_poly.pdbx_strand_id
1 'polypeptide(L)'
;MCKWPDIIFKDTLYVNTINITILNEILGDTTTYQSIDTVTNQDEVAKYSTEFLNSLDLHGMPPHVLTSKFGVPIIFLRNINPLRLCNGTRLSMKS
;
A
#
# COMPACT_ATOMS: atom_id res chain seq x y z
N MET A 1 -12.82 7.24 -21.89
CA MET A 1 -13.21 6.26 -20.84
C MET A 1 -12.06 5.26 -20.73
N CYS A 2 -11.06 5.57 -19.91
CA CYS A 2 -9.86 4.74 -19.82
C CYS A 2 -10.21 3.46 -19.04
N LYS A 3 -10.31 2.34 -19.77
CA LYS A 3 -10.36 1.02 -19.15
C LYS A 3 -8.96 0.72 -18.63
N TRP A 4 -8.79 0.87 -17.32
CA TRP A 4 -7.59 0.36 -16.65
C TRP A 4 -7.71 -1.17 -16.56
N PRO A 5 -6.69 -1.94 -16.96
CA PRO A 5 -6.68 -3.36 -16.70
C PRO A 5 -6.73 -3.58 -15.18
N ASP A 6 -7.57 -4.52 -14.75
CA ASP A 6 -7.70 -4.93 -13.36
C ASP A 6 -6.38 -5.55 -12.87
N ILE A 7 -5.44 -4.74 -12.38
CA ILE A 7 -4.17 -5.24 -11.83
C ILE A 7 -3.96 -4.62 -10.46
N ILE A 8 -4.44 -5.32 -9.42
CA ILE A 8 -3.88 -5.24 -8.07
C ILE A 8 -4.00 -6.64 -7.46
N PHE A 9 -2.89 -7.39 -7.44
CA PHE A 9 -2.78 -8.64 -6.69
C PHE A 9 -2.22 -8.37 -5.29
N LYS A 10 -2.73 -9.13 -4.32
CA LYS A 10 -2.61 -8.85 -2.90
C LYS A 10 -1.21 -9.14 -2.32
N ASP A 11 -0.41 -10.02 -2.96
CA ASP A 11 1.00 -10.30 -2.60
C ASP A 11 1.77 -11.08 -3.70
N THR A 12 3.06 -10.74 -3.82
CA THR A 12 4.25 -11.46 -4.38
C THR A 12 5.15 -10.40 -4.99
N LEU A 13 6.41 -10.30 -4.57
CA LEU A 13 7.41 -9.29 -5.02
C LEU A 13 7.31 -8.90 -6.51
N TYR A 14 7.02 -9.88 -7.38
CA TYR A 14 6.76 -9.71 -8.81
C TYR A 14 5.62 -8.73 -9.15
N VAL A 15 4.48 -8.82 -8.47
CA VAL A 15 3.33 -7.91 -8.65
C VAL A 15 3.73 -6.49 -8.25
N ASN A 16 4.48 -6.35 -7.15
CA ASN A 16 4.96 -5.03 -6.72
C ASN A 16 5.89 -4.43 -7.78
N THR A 17 6.78 -5.22 -8.38
CA THR A 17 7.62 -4.77 -9.50
C THR A 17 6.78 -4.28 -10.67
N ILE A 18 5.75 -5.03 -11.08
CA ILE A 18 4.85 -4.61 -12.17
C ILE A 18 4.14 -3.29 -11.82
N ASN A 19 3.57 -3.20 -10.62
CA ASN A 19 2.86 -2.00 -10.18
C ASN A 19 3.77 -0.77 -10.17
N ILE A 20 5.01 -0.91 -9.70
CA ILE A 20 6.01 0.17 -9.68
C ILE A 20 6.40 0.56 -11.11
N THR A 21 6.65 -0.41 -12.00
CA THR A 21 6.97 -0.13 -13.41
C THR A 21 5.86 0.66 -14.09
N ILE A 22 4.60 0.21 -13.96
CA ILE A 22 3.44 0.91 -14.53
C ILE A 22 3.29 2.30 -13.91
N LEU A 23 3.45 2.43 -12.59
CA LEU A 23 3.38 3.71 -11.91
C LEU A 23 4.42 4.71 -12.42
N ASN A 24 5.63 4.23 -12.73
CA ASN A 24 6.71 5.06 -13.27
C ASN A 24 6.43 5.52 -14.71
N GLU A 25 5.70 4.75 -15.52
CA GLU A 25 5.30 5.13 -16.88
C GLU A 25 4.18 6.18 -16.91
N ILE A 26 3.35 6.26 -15.87
CA ILE A 26 2.27 7.25 -15.79
C ILE A 26 2.86 8.64 -15.52
N LEU A 27 2.52 9.64 -16.33
CA LEU A 27 2.92 11.03 -16.08
C LEU A 27 2.17 11.61 -14.88
N GLY A 28 2.86 12.43 -14.09
CA GLY A 28 2.28 13.17 -12.97
C GLY A 28 3.12 13.09 -11.70
N ASP A 29 2.74 13.93 -10.75
CA ASP A 29 3.44 14.04 -9.47
C ASP A 29 3.22 12.81 -8.60
N THR A 30 4.32 12.34 -8.03
CA THR A 30 4.35 11.19 -7.14
C THR A 30 4.21 11.66 -5.70
N THR A 31 3.33 11.00 -4.95
CA THR A 31 3.22 11.13 -3.49
C THR A 31 3.63 9.82 -2.84
N THR A 32 4.52 9.91 -1.84
CA THR A 32 5.00 8.77 -1.07
C THR A 32 4.49 8.85 0.36
N TYR A 33 3.94 7.75 0.84
CA TYR A 33 3.47 7.56 2.21
C TYR A 33 4.36 6.52 2.88
N GLN A 34 4.87 6.83 4.06
CA GLN A 34 5.64 5.90 4.89
C GLN A 34 4.79 5.49 6.09
N SER A 35 4.76 4.20 6.43
CA SER A 35 4.12 3.75 7.67
C SER A 35 4.94 4.22 8.87
N ILE A 36 4.25 4.37 9.99
CA ILE A 36 4.84 4.68 11.29
C ILE A 36 4.61 3.45 12.15
N ASP A 37 5.59 2.55 12.13
CA ASP A 37 5.49 1.27 12.81
C ASP A 37 6.10 1.37 14.20
N THR A 38 5.30 1.06 15.22
CA THR A 38 5.72 1.10 16.62
C THR A 38 5.13 -0.08 17.37
N VAL A 39 5.91 -0.62 18.32
CA VAL A 39 5.42 -1.64 19.24
C VAL A 39 4.64 -0.95 20.35
N THR A 40 3.40 -1.35 20.57
CA THR A 40 2.56 -0.79 21.64
C THR A 40 2.83 -1.41 23.00
N ASN A 41 3.36 -2.64 23.04
CA ASN A 41 3.75 -3.34 24.26
C ASN A 41 5.18 -2.95 24.69
N GLN A 42 5.29 -2.21 25.80
CA GLN A 42 6.57 -1.72 26.33
C GLN A 42 7.59 -2.82 26.63
N ASP A 43 7.14 -4.01 27.03
CA ASP A 43 8.00 -5.15 27.33
C ASP A 43 8.64 -5.76 26.08
N GLU A 44 8.14 -5.40 24.89
CA GLU A 44 8.59 -5.92 23.59
C GLU A 44 9.24 -4.86 22.71
N VAL A 45 9.22 -3.58 23.11
CA VAL A 45 9.88 -2.48 22.38
C VAL A 45 11.36 -2.77 22.16
N ALA A 46 12.03 -3.39 23.14
CA ALA A 46 13.44 -3.76 23.03
C ALA A 46 13.69 -4.97 22.10
N LYS A 47 12.66 -5.74 21.76
CA LYS A 47 12.77 -6.97 20.95
C LYS A 47 12.64 -6.70 19.45
N TYR A 48 11.90 -5.67 19.06
CA TYR A 48 11.61 -5.36 17.66
C TYR A 48 12.09 -3.95 17.34
N SER A 49 13.17 -3.86 16.56
CA SER A 49 13.67 -2.56 16.10
C SER A 49 12.75 -1.99 15.01
N THR A 50 12.83 -0.68 14.80
CA THR A 50 12.11 0.01 13.72
C THR A 50 12.47 -0.53 12.35
N GLU A 51 13.73 -0.91 12.11
CA GLU A 51 14.18 -1.49 10.85
C GLU A 51 13.53 -2.84 10.61
N PHE A 52 13.40 -3.66 11.67
CA PHE A 52 12.69 -4.93 11.58
C PHE A 52 11.23 -4.71 11.21
N LEU A 53 10.53 -3.78 11.87
CA LEU A 53 9.13 -3.47 11.59
C LEU A 53 8.94 -2.95 10.16
N ASN A 54 9.81 -2.04 9.71
CA ASN A 54 9.77 -1.49 8.35
C ASN A 54 10.09 -2.54 7.26
N SER A 55 10.73 -3.65 7.63
CA SER A 55 11.05 -4.75 6.72
C SER A 55 9.92 -5.80 6.61
N LEU A 56 8.85 -5.68 7.40
CA LEU A 56 7.74 -6.62 7.36
C LEU A 56 6.96 -6.51 6.06
N ASP A 57 7.02 -7.58 5.27
CA ASP A 57 6.23 -7.77 4.04
C ASP A 57 5.36 -9.02 4.23
N LEU A 58 4.33 -8.86 5.06
CA LEU A 58 3.42 -9.95 5.46
C LEU A 58 2.15 -9.91 4.66
N HIS A 59 1.61 -11.09 4.35
CA HIS A 59 0.47 -11.17 3.45
C HIS A 59 -0.75 -10.40 3.99
N GLY A 60 -1.25 -9.45 3.20
CA GLY A 60 -2.37 -8.59 3.58
C GLY A 60 -2.01 -7.42 4.52
N MET A 61 -0.73 -7.17 4.82
CA MET A 61 -0.28 -5.88 5.32
C MET A 61 0.05 -4.94 4.15
N PRO A 62 -0.23 -3.62 4.27
CA PRO A 62 0.30 -2.65 3.34
C PRO A 62 1.84 -2.56 3.49
N PRO A 63 2.58 -2.29 2.41
CA PRO A 63 4.02 -2.10 2.48
C PRO A 63 4.37 -0.86 3.32
N HIS A 64 5.56 -0.87 3.93
CA HIS A 64 6.07 0.27 4.69
C HIS A 64 6.13 1.55 3.85
N VAL A 65 6.51 1.44 2.58
CA VAL A 65 6.52 2.55 1.63
C VAL A 65 5.45 2.32 0.58
N LEU A 66 4.48 3.24 0.51
CA LEU A 66 3.44 3.27 -0.51
C LEU A 66 3.59 4.51 -1.39
N THR A 67 3.82 4.29 -2.68
CA THR A 67 3.99 5.36 -3.67
C THR A 67 2.79 5.39 -4.60
N SER A 68 2.21 6.57 -4.84
CA SER A 68 1.05 6.74 -5.73
C SER A 68 1.10 8.06 -6.50
N LYS A 69 0.29 8.18 -7.56
CA LYS A 69 0.13 9.38 -8.38
C LYS A 69 -1.35 9.75 -8.45
N PHE A 70 -1.65 11.01 -8.75
CA PHE A 70 -3.04 11.47 -8.91
C PHE A 70 -3.79 10.65 -9.97
N GLY A 71 -5.03 10.27 -9.64
CA GLY A 71 -5.87 9.47 -10.54
C GLY A 71 -5.52 7.98 -10.63
N VAL A 72 -4.41 7.51 -10.04
CA VAL A 72 -4.07 6.08 -9.99
C VAL A 72 -4.95 5.37 -8.94
N PRO A 73 -5.51 4.20 -9.26
CA PRO A 73 -6.31 3.44 -8.32
C PRO A 73 -5.46 2.83 -7.19
N ILE A 74 -5.98 2.91 -5.96
CA ILE A 74 -5.46 2.29 -4.74
C ILE A 74 -6.56 1.36 -4.20
N ILE A 75 -6.20 0.17 -3.69
CA ILE A 75 -7.16 -0.78 -3.11
C ILE A 75 -6.93 -0.96 -1.62
N PHE A 76 -8.02 -0.99 -0.86
CA PHE A 76 -7.97 -1.40 0.54
C PHE A 76 -7.69 -2.89 0.71
N LEU A 77 -6.68 -3.19 1.52
CA LEU A 77 -6.34 -4.56 1.91
C LEU A 77 -7.02 -5.01 3.21
N ARG A 78 -7.52 -4.05 4.00
CA ARG A 78 -8.21 -4.22 5.29
C ARG A 78 -9.56 -3.50 5.34
N ASN A 79 -10.50 -4.05 6.11
CA ASN A 79 -11.80 -3.42 6.34
C ASN A 79 -11.65 -2.26 7.33
N ILE A 80 -12.04 -1.06 6.90
CA ILE A 80 -12.13 0.12 7.78
C ILE A 80 -13.59 0.34 8.19
N ASN A 81 -14.49 0.22 7.23
CA ASN A 81 -15.93 0.24 7.46
C ASN A 81 -16.54 -0.87 6.59
N PRO A 82 -16.93 -2.02 7.16
CA PRO A 82 -17.42 -3.16 6.40
C PRO A 82 -18.57 -2.85 5.42
N LEU A 83 -19.33 -1.79 5.66
CA LEU A 83 -20.46 -1.39 4.82
C LEU A 83 -20.08 -0.51 3.61
N ARG A 84 -18.89 0.10 3.62
CA ARG A 84 -18.51 1.13 2.62
C ARG A 84 -17.05 1.09 2.16
N LEU A 85 -16.14 0.75 3.06
CA LEU A 85 -14.68 0.73 2.86
C LEU A 85 -14.16 -0.62 3.36
N CYS A 86 -14.33 -1.62 2.50
CA CYS A 86 -13.94 -2.99 2.77
C CYS A 86 -12.76 -3.40 1.89
N ASN A 87 -12.25 -4.60 2.13
CA ASN A 87 -11.25 -5.23 1.28
C ASN A 87 -11.71 -5.19 -0.18
N GLY A 88 -10.84 -4.74 -1.08
CA GLY A 88 -11.14 -4.64 -2.51
C GLY A 88 -11.77 -3.31 -2.95
N THR A 89 -12.17 -2.42 -2.03
CA THR A 89 -12.64 -1.09 -2.42
C THR A 89 -11.53 -0.31 -3.10
N ARG A 90 -11.81 0.23 -4.31
CA ARG A 90 -10.91 1.04 -5.12
C ARG A 90 -11.14 2.52 -4.87
N LEU A 91 -10.08 3.25 -4.57
CA LEU A 91 -10.06 4.71 -4.44
C LEU A 91 -9.04 5.31 -5.41
N SER A 92 -9.14 6.61 -5.68
CA SER A 92 -8.09 7.37 -6.34
C SER A 92 -7.85 8.67 -5.60
N MET A 93 -6.61 9.14 -5.61
CA MET A 93 -6.29 10.47 -5.11
C MET A 93 -6.96 11.52 -6.00
N LYS A 94 -7.74 12.41 -5.40
CA LYS A 94 -8.30 13.59 -6.05
C LYS A 94 -7.44 14.81 -5.72
N SER A 95 -7.19 15.62 -6.75
CA SER A 95 -6.70 16.99 -6.60
C SER A 95 -7.78 17.90 -6.02
#